data_AF-A0A3N5FQZ8-F1
#
_entry.id   AF-A0A3N5FQZ8-F1
#
_cell.length_a   1.000
_cell.length_b   1.000
_cell.length_c   1.000
_cell.angle_alpha   90.00
_cell.angle_beta   90.00
_cell.angle_gamma   90.00
#
_symmetry.space_group_name_H-M   'P 1'
#
loop_
_entity.id
_entity.type
_entity.pdbx_description
1 polymer ?
#
loop_
_entity_poly.entity_id
_entity_poly.type
_entity_poly.pdbx_seq_one_letter_code
_entity_poly.pdbx_strand_id
1 'polypeptide(L)'
;MIDPAANDERDPVAPVGPDSAAASAAVEAWPPPLAADWQDYLTAELVRGTEPSVLLARMTEAGHADGYARVAISVVRSMTDRVQQQNPAMLGDYAADPIRLNVDGGAVQRVADREVRLSMVLANPNLVIVEDLLSAQECEQLIRMAQGKLRRSEVVDPSSGRLEISGVRRSEGAHFAYGENAVVARLEARISALTGVPIPHGEPLQLLRYPVGGEYEPHHDYFDPAFPGTAALLQQGGQRIATVIVYLHEPDEGGGTCFPELELSVRPRRGSAVYFEYHNARDQLDARCLHAGMPVLRGHKWIATKWLRQAPYANA
;
A
#
# COMPACT_ATOMS: atom_id res chain seq x y z
N MET A 1 31.71 58.35 21.11
CA MET A 1 30.48 59.00 21.62
C MET A 1 29.33 58.50 20.78
N ILE A 2 28.20 58.25 21.42
CA ILE A 2 27.07 57.39 21.03
C ILE A 2 26.20 58.03 19.92
N ASP A 3 25.61 57.14 19.10
CA ASP A 3 24.56 57.26 18.05
C ASP A 3 23.16 57.57 18.67
N PRO A 4 21.98 57.33 18.03
CA PRO A 4 21.34 57.79 16.78
C PRO A 4 20.00 58.54 17.07
N ALA A 5 19.29 59.01 16.03
CA ALA A 5 17.89 58.62 15.73
C ALA A 5 17.30 59.48 14.58
N ALA A 6 16.87 58.79 13.53
CA ALA A 6 16.18 59.33 12.37
C ALA A 6 14.77 58.73 12.26
N ASN A 7 13.85 59.57 11.78
CA ASN A 7 12.62 59.29 11.00
C ASN A 7 11.56 58.32 11.55
N ASP A 8 10.31 58.38 11.12
CA ASP A 8 9.36 59.40 10.64
C ASP A 8 8.04 58.62 10.44
N GLU A 9 6.94 59.29 10.70
CA GLU A 9 5.51 59.01 10.47
C GLU A 9 4.97 57.60 10.11
N ARG A 10 3.96 57.19 10.91
CA ARG A 10 3.10 56.01 10.75
C ARG A 10 1.71 56.44 10.28
N ASP A 11 1.22 55.86 9.19
CA ASP A 11 -0.20 55.90 8.78
C ASP A 11 -1.10 55.10 9.75
N PRO A 12 -2.38 55.49 9.96
CA PRO A 12 -3.28 54.80 10.86
C PRO A 12 -3.88 53.54 10.22
N VAL A 13 -3.65 52.39 10.86
CA VAL A 13 -4.23 51.08 10.52
C VAL A 13 -5.72 51.06 10.92
N ALA A 14 -6.60 50.76 9.95
CA ALA A 14 -8.03 50.53 10.17
C ALA A 14 -8.28 49.24 10.99
N PRO A 15 -9.34 49.16 11.81
CA PRO A 15 -9.56 48.02 12.69
C PRO A 15 -10.00 46.78 11.89
N VAL A 16 -9.26 45.70 12.03
CA VAL A 16 -9.64 44.36 11.55
C VAL A 16 -10.75 43.84 12.46
N GLY A 17 -11.97 43.74 11.93
CA GLY A 17 -13.10 43.10 12.61
C GLY A 17 -12.93 41.58 12.69
N PRO A 18 -13.49 40.91 13.72
CA PRO A 18 -13.50 39.47 13.80
C PRO A 18 -14.68 38.94 12.98
N ASP A 19 -14.41 38.16 11.93
CA ASP A 19 -15.21 37.00 11.52
C ASP A 19 -14.90 36.62 10.07
N SER A 20 -13.93 35.73 9.91
CA SER A 20 -14.14 34.60 9.02
C SER A 20 -13.57 33.38 9.72
N ALA A 21 -14.39 32.75 10.55
CA ALA A 21 -14.21 31.35 10.86
C ALA A 21 -14.25 30.59 9.53
N ALA A 22 -13.09 30.46 8.88
CA ALA A 22 -12.88 29.40 7.93
C ALA A 22 -13.12 28.13 8.73
N ALA A 23 -14.28 27.53 8.52
CA ALA A 23 -14.58 26.21 9.03
C ALA A 23 -13.40 25.34 8.62
N SER A 24 -12.59 24.97 9.62
CA SER A 24 -11.66 23.87 9.51
C SER A 24 -12.52 22.68 9.13
N ALA A 25 -12.64 22.41 7.83
CA ALA A 25 -13.12 21.13 7.36
C ALA A 25 -12.13 20.14 7.95
N ALA A 26 -12.56 19.48 9.02
CA ALA A 26 -11.83 18.35 9.57
C ALA A 26 -11.49 17.48 8.37
N VAL A 27 -10.21 17.15 8.22
CA VAL A 27 -9.78 16.17 7.22
C VAL A 27 -10.40 14.85 7.69
N GLU A 28 -11.63 14.58 7.26
CA GLU A 28 -12.30 13.32 7.53
C GLU A 28 -11.40 12.22 6.98
N ALA A 29 -11.09 11.25 7.84
CA ALA A 29 -10.30 10.09 7.47
C ALA A 29 -10.92 9.47 6.22
N TRP A 30 -10.12 9.34 5.17
CA TRP A 30 -10.57 8.79 3.90
C TRP A 30 -10.00 7.37 3.73
N PRO A 31 -10.85 6.37 3.46
CA PRO A 31 -12.32 6.47 3.33
C PRO A 31 -13.04 6.57 4.69
N PRO A 32 -14.14 7.33 4.80
CA PRO A 32 -14.95 7.38 6.03
C PRO A 32 -15.61 6.03 6.35
N PRO A 33 -15.95 5.72 7.61
CA PRO A 33 -16.64 4.48 7.95
C PRO A 33 -17.93 4.33 7.15
N LEU A 34 -18.18 3.13 6.61
CA LEU A 34 -19.42 2.85 5.88
C LEU A 34 -20.61 2.88 6.83
N ALA A 35 -21.66 3.61 6.47
CA ALA A 35 -22.90 3.64 7.25
C ALA A 35 -23.48 2.23 7.43
N ALA A 36 -24.06 1.94 8.59
CA ALA A 36 -24.49 0.60 8.97
C ALA A 36 -25.53 0.00 8.01
N ASP A 37 -26.43 0.82 7.47
CA ASP A 37 -27.41 0.43 6.46
C ASP A 37 -26.75 -0.07 5.17
N TRP A 38 -25.67 0.59 4.74
CA TRP A 38 -24.86 0.16 3.62
C TRP A 38 -24.05 -1.10 3.93
N GLN A 39 -23.52 -1.25 5.15
CA GLN A 39 -22.85 -2.49 5.57
C GLN A 39 -23.81 -3.68 5.49
N ASP A 40 -25.02 -3.54 6.04
CA ASP A 40 -26.06 -4.58 6.02
C ASP A 40 -26.49 -4.90 4.59
N TYR A 41 -26.72 -3.88 3.76
CA TYR A 41 -27.10 -4.03 2.36
C TYR A 41 -26.03 -4.80 1.57
N LEU A 42 -24.78 -4.34 1.63
CA LEU A 42 -23.68 -4.99 0.91
C LEU A 42 -23.47 -6.42 1.38
N THR A 43 -23.52 -6.67 2.69
CA THR A 43 -23.41 -8.03 3.25
C THR A 43 -24.49 -8.94 2.67
N ALA A 44 -25.75 -8.50 2.71
CA ALA A 44 -26.87 -9.30 2.22
C ALA A 44 -26.75 -9.63 0.73
N GLU A 45 -26.32 -8.67 -0.10
CA GLU A 45 -26.19 -8.87 -1.55
C GLU A 45 -24.98 -9.73 -1.92
N LEU A 46 -23.86 -9.57 -1.22
CA LEU A 46 -22.67 -10.41 -1.38
C LEU A 46 -22.98 -11.85 -0.98
N VAL A 47 -23.74 -12.06 0.11
CA VAL A 47 -24.24 -13.39 0.50
C VAL A 47 -25.11 -14.01 -0.59
N ARG A 48 -25.87 -13.20 -1.33
CA ARG A 48 -26.68 -13.65 -2.48
C ARG A 48 -25.85 -13.89 -3.75
N GLY A 49 -24.54 -13.67 -3.73
CA GLY A 49 -23.67 -13.82 -4.89
C GLY A 49 -23.79 -12.68 -5.90
N THR A 50 -24.19 -11.48 -5.46
CA THR A 50 -24.29 -10.31 -6.35
C THR A 50 -22.90 -9.87 -6.79
N GLU A 51 -22.73 -9.68 -8.10
CA GLU A 51 -21.47 -9.25 -8.69
C GLU A 51 -21.03 -7.87 -8.13
N PRO A 52 -19.74 -7.69 -7.74
CA PRO A 52 -19.23 -6.43 -7.21
C PRO A 52 -19.46 -5.21 -8.11
N SER A 53 -19.50 -5.40 -9.43
CA SER A 53 -19.79 -4.34 -10.41
C SER A 53 -21.20 -3.78 -10.30
N VAL A 54 -22.18 -4.62 -9.92
CA VAL A 54 -23.58 -4.21 -9.69
C VAL A 54 -23.69 -3.43 -8.38
N LEU A 55 -23.00 -3.88 -7.33
CA LEU A 55 -22.96 -3.19 -6.06
C LEU A 55 -22.30 -1.82 -6.18
N LEU A 56 -21.22 -1.75 -6.97
CA LEU A 56 -20.53 -0.51 -7.25
C LEU A 56 -21.45 0.50 -7.94
N ALA A 57 -22.15 0.08 -8.99
CA ALA A 57 -23.11 0.94 -9.68
C ALA A 57 -24.16 1.51 -8.71
N ARG A 58 -24.71 0.67 -7.82
CA ARG A 58 -25.71 1.10 -6.83
C ARG A 58 -25.16 2.06 -5.79
N MET A 59 -23.94 1.83 -5.29
CA MET A 59 -23.30 2.76 -4.37
C MET A 59 -23.03 4.11 -5.04
N THR A 60 -22.57 4.11 -6.30
CA THR A 60 -22.33 5.33 -7.06
C THR A 60 -23.62 6.07 -7.39
N GLU A 61 -24.70 5.36 -7.74
CA GLU A 61 -26.05 5.94 -7.90
C GLU A 61 -26.56 6.60 -6.60
N ALA A 62 -26.19 6.04 -5.44
CA ALA A 62 -26.49 6.61 -4.14
C ALA A 62 -25.56 7.77 -3.72
N GLY A 63 -24.66 8.21 -4.59
CA GLY A 63 -23.79 9.37 -4.38
C GLY A 63 -22.44 9.06 -3.74
N HIS A 64 -22.10 7.79 -3.53
CA HIS A 64 -20.77 7.40 -3.05
C HIS A 64 -19.74 7.53 -4.18
N ALA A 65 -18.57 8.10 -3.89
CA ALA A 65 -17.49 8.15 -4.86
C ALA A 65 -17.07 6.74 -5.29
N ASP A 66 -16.78 6.52 -6.57
CA ASP A 66 -16.42 5.20 -7.13
C ASP A 66 -15.30 4.51 -6.32
N GLY A 67 -14.21 5.23 -6.02
CA GLY A 67 -13.11 4.67 -5.22
C GLY A 67 -13.48 4.33 -3.78
N TYR A 68 -14.43 5.05 -3.20
CA TYR A 68 -14.97 4.73 -1.87
C TYR A 68 -15.81 3.46 -1.91
N ALA A 69 -16.74 3.40 -2.86
CA ALA A 69 -17.64 2.28 -3.05
C ALA A 69 -16.89 0.97 -3.28
N ARG A 70 -15.84 0.98 -4.11
CA ARG A 70 -14.99 -0.21 -4.35
C ARG A 70 -14.33 -0.72 -3.08
N VAL A 71 -13.77 0.18 -2.26
CA VAL A 71 -13.17 -0.21 -0.97
C VAL A 71 -14.25 -0.77 -0.05
N ALA A 72 -15.35 -0.05 0.13
CA ALA A 72 -16.47 -0.46 0.97
C ALA A 72 -16.99 -1.86 0.60
N ILE A 73 -17.29 -2.10 -0.67
CA ILE A 73 -17.75 -3.41 -1.19
C ILE A 73 -16.74 -4.49 -0.86
N SER A 74 -15.45 -4.23 -1.08
CA SER A 74 -14.43 -5.23 -0.85
C SER A 74 -14.18 -5.52 0.63
N VAL A 75 -14.33 -4.54 1.53
CA VAL A 75 -14.25 -4.76 2.98
C VAL A 75 -15.38 -5.68 3.41
N VAL A 76 -16.61 -5.31 3.04
CA VAL A 76 -17.78 -6.10 3.38
C VAL A 76 -17.70 -7.49 2.75
N ARG A 77 -17.16 -7.61 1.54
CA ARG A 77 -16.89 -8.91 0.90
C ARG A 77 -15.88 -9.73 1.68
N SER A 78 -14.74 -9.15 2.07
CA SER A 78 -13.75 -9.88 2.87
C SER A 78 -14.34 -10.37 4.20
N MET A 79 -15.13 -9.54 4.88
CA MET A 79 -15.84 -9.93 6.09
C MET A 79 -16.89 -11.03 5.82
N THR A 80 -17.65 -10.92 4.73
CA THR A 80 -18.66 -11.89 4.33
C THR A 80 -18.04 -13.24 3.98
N ASP A 81 -16.95 -13.23 3.20
CA ASP A 81 -16.21 -14.42 2.81
C ASP A 81 -15.63 -15.14 4.05
N ARG A 82 -15.09 -14.40 5.04
CA ARG A 82 -14.64 -14.97 6.32
C ARG A 82 -15.77 -15.71 7.07
N VAL A 83 -16.96 -15.11 7.11
CA VAL A 83 -18.14 -15.69 7.78
C VAL A 83 -18.67 -16.91 7.01
N GLN A 84 -18.77 -16.81 5.68
CA GLN A 84 -19.31 -17.89 4.83
C GLN A 84 -18.37 -19.10 4.74
N GLN A 85 -17.05 -18.89 4.74
CA GLN A 85 -16.08 -19.97 4.59
C GLN A 85 -15.93 -20.83 5.86
N GLN A 86 -16.63 -20.54 6.96
CA GLN A 86 -16.45 -21.21 8.26
C GLN A 86 -14.96 -21.43 8.59
N ASN A 87 -14.11 -20.45 8.27
CA ASN A 87 -12.69 -20.53 8.54
C ASN A 87 -12.35 -19.64 9.74
N PRO A 88 -12.69 -20.07 10.99
CA PRO A 88 -12.41 -19.30 12.19
C PRO A 88 -10.91 -19.05 12.41
N ALA A 89 -10.02 -19.67 11.61
CA ALA A 89 -8.59 -19.36 11.60
C ALA A 89 -8.29 -17.92 11.09
N MET A 90 -9.12 -17.35 10.21
CA MET A 90 -9.01 -15.94 9.78
C MET A 90 -9.59 -14.94 10.81
N LEU A 91 -10.41 -15.45 11.73
CA LEU A 91 -10.87 -14.78 12.96
C LEU A 91 -9.98 -15.15 14.16
N GLY A 92 -8.90 -15.91 13.94
CA GLY A 92 -8.02 -16.35 15.01
C GLY A 92 -7.31 -15.16 15.63
N ASP A 93 -6.93 -15.31 16.90
CA ASP A 93 -6.04 -14.40 17.63
C ASP A 93 -4.66 -14.33 16.92
N TYR A 94 -4.61 -13.74 15.73
CA TYR A 94 -3.36 -13.49 15.03
C TYR A 94 -2.54 -12.59 15.94
N ALA A 95 -1.45 -13.15 16.45
CA ALA A 95 -0.44 -12.42 17.17
C ALA A 95 0.69 -12.14 16.19
N ALA A 96 0.89 -10.86 15.89
CA ALA A 96 2.07 -10.41 15.16
C ALA A 96 3.32 -10.82 15.97
N ASP A 97 4.31 -11.37 15.27
CA ASP A 97 5.65 -11.48 15.83
C ASP A 97 6.25 -10.08 16.05
N PRO A 98 7.30 -9.93 16.87
CA PRO A 98 8.08 -8.70 16.88
C PRO A 98 8.46 -8.30 15.45
N ILE A 99 8.16 -7.06 15.10
CA ILE A 99 8.43 -6.52 13.76
C ILE A 99 9.91 -6.63 13.42
N ARG A 100 10.22 -6.94 12.16
CA ARG A 100 11.60 -7.18 11.70
C ARG A 100 12.46 -5.94 11.68
N LEU A 101 11.84 -4.77 11.54
CA LEU A 101 12.54 -3.49 11.55
C LEU A 101 12.98 -3.16 12.98
N ASN A 102 14.14 -2.51 13.12
CA ASN A 102 14.64 -2.06 14.42
C ASN A 102 13.83 -0.86 14.95
N VAL A 103 12.61 -1.09 15.44
CA VAL A 103 11.69 -0.02 15.88
C VAL A 103 12.03 0.54 17.26
N ASP A 104 12.84 -0.17 18.06
CA ASP A 104 13.35 0.32 19.35
C ASP A 104 14.53 1.29 19.19
N GLY A 105 15.11 1.35 17.98
CA GLY A 105 16.18 2.28 17.65
C GLY A 105 15.72 3.73 17.48
N GLY A 106 16.66 4.60 17.10
CA GLY A 106 16.31 5.96 16.71
C GLY A 106 15.39 5.99 15.50
N ALA A 107 14.57 7.05 15.40
CA ALA A 107 13.67 7.25 14.26
C ALA A 107 14.43 7.36 12.93
N VAL A 108 15.72 7.74 12.93
CA VAL A 108 16.60 7.74 11.77
C VAL A 108 17.61 6.61 11.90
N GLN A 109 17.75 5.80 10.85
CA GLN A 109 18.56 4.59 10.85
C GLN A 109 19.37 4.49 9.57
N ARG A 110 20.60 4.00 9.69
CA ARG A 110 21.47 3.73 8.55
C ARG A 110 21.18 2.32 8.02
N VAL A 111 20.67 2.20 6.80
CA VAL A 111 20.42 0.94 6.10
C VAL A 111 21.27 0.86 4.84
N ALA A 112 22.17 -0.14 4.77
CA ALA A 112 23.14 -0.31 3.70
C ALA A 112 23.99 0.94 3.40
N ASP A 113 23.65 1.74 2.38
CA ASP A 113 24.32 2.95 1.93
C ASP A 113 23.57 4.25 2.27
N ARG A 114 22.40 4.19 2.94
CA ARG A 114 21.49 5.33 3.10
C ARG A 114 20.93 5.47 4.51
N GLU A 115 20.66 6.71 4.93
CA GLU A 115 19.85 6.98 6.12
C GLU A 115 18.37 7.03 5.74
N VAL A 116 17.54 6.35 6.52
CA VAL A 116 16.08 6.30 6.36
C VAL A 116 15.42 6.72 7.66
N ARG A 117 14.17 7.18 7.59
CA ARG A 117 13.37 7.52 8.78
C ARG A 117 12.18 6.59 8.91
N LEU A 118 11.94 6.03 10.09
CA LEU A 118 10.68 5.35 10.42
C LEU A 118 9.73 6.41 10.99
N SER A 119 8.68 6.79 10.25
CA SER A 119 7.80 7.89 10.64
C SER A 119 6.49 7.44 11.30
N MET A 120 6.09 6.18 11.11
CA MET A 120 4.97 5.54 11.80
C MET A 120 5.26 4.06 11.96
N VAL A 121 4.93 3.51 13.13
CA VAL A 121 4.99 2.08 13.43
C VAL A 121 3.65 1.64 14.01
N LEU A 122 3.06 0.61 13.42
CA LEU A 122 1.98 -0.18 13.99
C LEU A 122 2.56 -1.57 14.25
N ALA A 123 2.43 -2.06 15.48
CA ALA A 123 3.04 -3.33 15.91
C ALA A 123 2.07 -4.53 15.83
N ASN A 124 0.78 -4.28 15.60
CA ASN A 124 -0.21 -5.34 15.45
C ASN A 124 -1.44 -4.83 14.68
N PRO A 125 -1.53 -5.06 13.36
CA PRO A 125 -0.54 -5.75 12.51
C PRO A 125 0.77 -4.98 12.36
N ASN A 126 1.84 -5.68 11.96
CA ASN A 126 3.13 -5.07 11.68
C ASN A 126 3.07 -4.23 10.40
N LEU A 127 3.14 -2.90 10.55
CA LEU A 127 3.19 -1.94 9.44
C LEU A 127 4.08 -0.75 9.80
N VAL A 128 4.94 -0.33 8.88
CA VAL A 128 5.85 0.81 9.06
C VAL A 128 5.87 1.70 7.82
N ILE A 129 5.85 3.01 8.04
CA ILE A 129 6.16 3.99 6.99
C ILE A 129 7.65 4.32 7.08
N VAL A 130 8.35 4.08 5.98
CA VAL A 130 9.79 4.30 5.83
C VAL A 130 10.01 5.45 4.87
N GLU A 131 10.56 6.55 5.34
CA GLU A 131 10.89 7.72 4.54
C GLU A 131 12.33 7.66 4.03
N ASP A 132 12.55 8.30 2.89
CA ASP A 132 13.86 8.46 2.28
C ASP A 132 14.56 7.13 1.96
N LEU A 133 13.84 6.07 1.59
CA LEU A 133 14.42 4.79 1.16
C LEU A 133 15.11 4.89 -0.21
N LEU A 134 14.57 5.71 -1.11
CA LEU A 134 15.17 6.09 -2.38
C LEU A 134 15.31 7.61 -2.48
N SER A 135 16.34 8.07 -3.20
CA SER A 135 16.38 9.47 -3.62
C SER A 135 15.41 9.74 -4.78
N ALA A 136 15.06 11.01 -4.98
CA ALA A 136 14.26 11.42 -6.15
C ALA A 136 14.93 11.00 -7.48
N GLN A 137 16.26 11.11 -7.55
CA GLN A 137 17.04 10.72 -8.74
C GLN A 137 16.98 9.21 -8.99
N GLU A 138 17.04 8.39 -7.93
CA GLU A 138 16.91 6.93 -8.04
C GLU A 138 15.51 6.54 -8.50
N CYS A 139 14.47 7.19 -7.97
CA CYS A 139 13.08 6.99 -8.44
C CYS A 139 12.93 7.30 -9.93
N GLU A 140 13.45 8.45 -10.38
CA GLU A 140 13.42 8.85 -11.79
C GLU A 140 14.24 7.92 -12.70
N GLN A 141 15.36 7.38 -12.21
CA GLN A 141 16.14 6.39 -12.93
C GLN A 141 15.36 5.09 -13.14
N LEU A 142 14.72 4.55 -12.09
CA LEU A 142 13.89 3.35 -12.20
C LEU A 142 12.72 3.54 -13.17
N ILE A 143 12.01 4.68 -13.08
CA ILE A 143 10.91 5.02 -13.99
C ILE A 143 11.40 5.05 -15.44
N ARG A 144 12.51 5.74 -15.73
CA ARG A 144 13.07 5.80 -17.10
C ARG A 144 13.44 4.43 -17.64
N MET A 145 14.06 3.58 -16.82
CA MET A 145 14.44 2.22 -17.24
C MET A 145 13.21 1.31 -17.49
N ALA A 146 12.09 1.58 -16.81
CA ALA A 146 10.87 0.78 -16.94
C ALA A 146 10.02 1.16 -18.16
N GLN A 147 10.08 2.41 -18.64
CA GLN A 147 9.22 2.92 -19.73
C GLN A 147 9.27 2.06 -21.01
N GLY A 148 10.42 1.47 -21.35
CA GLY A 148 10.56 0.58 -22.52
C GLY A 148 10.08 -0.86 -22.30
N LYS A 149 9.66 -1.22 -21.09
CA LYS A 149 9.32 -2.60 -20.68
C LYS A 149 7.87 -2.77 -20.23
N LEU A 150 7.13 -1.67 -20.10
CA LEU A 150 5.76 -1.69 -19.56
C LEU A 150 4.83 -2.55 -20.42
N ARG A 151 4.11 -3.44 -19.75
CA ARG A 151 2.99 -4.21 -20.31
C ARG A 151 1.83 -4.15 -19.33
N ARG A 152 0.62 -4.49 -19.75
CA ARG A 152 -0.51 -4.58 -18.81
C ARG A 152 -0.17 -5.55 -17.68
N SER A 153 -0.40 -5.15 -16.43
CA SER A 153 -0.01 -5.95 -15.26
C SER A 153 -0.88 -7.19 -15.11
N GLU A 154 -0.24 -8.29 -14.71
CA GLU A 154 -0.89 -9.54 -14.38
C GLU A 154 -1.16 -9.64 -12.86
N VAL A 155 -2.12 -10.49 -12.51
CA VAL A 155 -2.42 -10.93 -11.14
C VAL A 155 -2.35 -12.46 -11.10
N VAL A 156 -2.13 -13.03 -9.91
CA VAL A 156 -2.19 -14.49 -9.74
C VAL A 156 -3.66 -14.92 -9.74
N ASP A 157 -4.05 -15.77 -10.69
CA ASP A 157 -5.35 -16.41 -10.69
C ASP A 157 -5.44 -17.45 -9.56
N PRO A 158 -6.40 -17.33 -8.62
CA PRO A 158 -6.50 -18.24 -7.48
C PRO A 158 -6.76 -19.70 -7.88
N SER A 159 -7.46 -19.94 -8.99
CA SER A 159 -7.87 -21.29 -9.40
C SER A 159 -6.72 -22.10 -10.01
N SER A 160 -5.90 -21.44 -10.83
CA SER A 160 -4.84 -22.06 -11.62
C SER A 160 -3.44 -21.78 -11.08
N GLY A 161 -3.27 -20.74 -10.25
CA GLY A 161 -1.99 -20.23 -9.80
C GLY A 161 -1.18 -19.52 -10.90
N ARG A 162 -1.78 -19.25 -12.06
CA ARG A 162 -1.10 -18.62 -13.20
C ARG A 162 -1.22 -17.09 -13.14
N LEU A 163 -0.27 -16.41 -13.76
CA LEU A 163 -0.37 -14.97 -13.98
C LEU A 163 -1.35 -14.67 -15.12
N GLU A 164 -2.37 -13.86 -14.85
CA GLU A 164 -3.40 -13.49 -15.82
C GLU A 164 -3.69 -11.99 -15.80
N ILE A 165 -4.08 -11.46 -16.96
CA ILE A 165 -4.57 -10.08 -17.08
C ILE A 165 -6.02 -10.05 -16.61
N SER A 166 -6.30 -9.34 -15.52
CA SER A 166 -7.63 -9.21 -14.94
C SER A 166 -8.16 -7.76 -14.98
N GLY A 167 -9.46 -7.59 -14.74
CA GLY A 167 -10.10 -6.28 -14.54
C GLY A 167 -9.84 -5.67 -13.16
N VAL A 168 -9.48 -6.51 -12.18
CA VAL A 168 -9.26 -6.13 -10.77
C VAL A 168 -8.01 -5.25 -10.57
N ARG A 169 -7.11 -5.26 -11.55
CA ARG A 169 -5.88 -4.46 -11.57
C ARG A 169 -5.79 -3.70 -12.88
N ARG A 170 -5.81 -2.37 -12.79
CA ARG A 170 -5.69 -1.47 -13.93
C ARG A 170 -4.38 -0.69 -13.85
N SER A 171 -3.28 -1.39 -14.14
CA SER A 171 -1.93 -0.84 -14.18
C SER A 171 -1.10 -1.41 -15.35
N GLU A 172 -0.01 -0.73 -15.65
CA GLU A 172 1.08 -1.23 -16.48
C GLU A 172 2.24 -1.64 -15.56
N GLY A 173 2.93 -2.73 -15.84
CA GLY A 173 4.04 -3.21 -15.04
C GLY A 173 5.24 -3.67 -15.85
N ALA A 174 6.40 -3.67 -15.18
CA ALA A 174 7.65 -4.24 -15.66
C ALA A 174 8.36 -4.93 -14.50
N HIS A 175 9.14 -5.97 -14.78
CA HIS A 175 10.00 -6.62 -13.79
C HIS A 175 11.47 -6.29 -14.07
N PHE A 176 12.23 -6.11 -13.00
CA PHE A 176 13.69 -6.12 -13.05
C PHE A 176 14.20 -7.39 -12.38
N ALA A 177 15.14 -8.04 -13.04
CA ALA A 177 15.89 -9.13 -12.42
C ALA A 177 16.74 -8.63 -11.24
N TYR A 178 17.22 -9.56 -10.42
CA TYR A 178 18.12 -9.26 -9.30
C TYR A 178 19.33 -8.47 -9.76
N GLY A 179 19.61 -7.36 -9.06
CA GLY A 179 20.75 -6.50 -9.36
C GLY A 179 20.86 -6.05 -10.82
N GLU A 180 19.78 -6.09 -11.61
CA GLU A 180 19.82 -5.85 -13.07
C GLU A 180 20.44 -4.48 -13.40
N ASN A 181 20.28 -3.52 -12.51
CA ASN A 181 20.99 -2.26 -12.54
C ASN A 181 21.40 -1.81 -11.14
N ALA A 182 22.27 -0.80 -11.08
CA ALA A 182 22.84 -0.33 -9.82
C ALA A 182 21.78 0.23 -8.83
N VAL A 183 20.66 0.80 -9.32
CA VAL A 183 19.60 1.29 -8.44
C VAL A 183 18.83 0.12 -7.82
N VAL A 184 18.51 -0.91 -8.62
CA VAL A 184 17.88 -2.15 -8.14
C VAL A 184 18.77 -2.83 -7.10
N ALA A 185 20.07 -3.00 -7.39
CA ALA A 185 21.01 -3.61 -6.45
C ALA A 185 21.09 -2.86 -5.10
N ARG A 186 21.14 -1.52 -5.14
CA ARG A 186 21.13 -0.70 -3.90
C ARG A 186 19.80 -0.81 -3.15
N LEU A 187 18.67 -0.77 -3.85
CA LEU A 187 17.35 -0.92 -3.22
C LEU A 187 17.22 -2.29 -2.54
N GLU A 188 17.63 -3.37 -3.21
CA GLU A 188 17.61 -4.72 -2.64
C GLU A 188 18.51 -4.83 -1.41
N ALA A 189 19.71 -4.24 -1.44
CA ALA A 189 20.60 -4.18 -0.28
C ALA A 189 19.99 -3.38 0.89
N ARG A 190 19.35 -2.23 0.61
CA ARG A 190 18.66 -1.42 1.63
C ARG A 190 17.48 -2.18 2.25
N ILE A 191 16.64 -2.83 1.44
CA ILE A 191 15.52 -3.64 1.92
C ILE A 191 16.02 -4.80 2.78
N SER A 192 17.08 -5.48 2.34
CA SER A 192 17.69 -6.59 3.10
C SER A 192 18.26 -6.11 4.43
N ALA A 193 19.00 -5.00 4.45
CA ALA A 193 19.51 -4.40 5.69
C ALA A 193 18.39 -3.89 6.63
N LEU A 194 17.29 -3.39 6.07
CA LEU A 194 16.14 -2.86 6.84
C LEU A 194 15.31 -3.97 7.48
N THR A 195 15.11 -5.09 6.77
CA THR A 195 14.19 -6.17 7.17
C THR A 195 14.88 -7.40 7.73
N GLY A 196 16.20 -7.49 7.61
CA GLY A 196 16.98 -8.70 7.91
C GLY A 196 16.72 -9.87 6.95
N VAL A 197 15.85 -9.72 5.94
CA VAL A 197 15.55 -10.78 4.97
C VAL A 197 16.64 -10.81 3.88
N PRO A 198 17.28 -11.97 3.60
CA PRO A 198 18.31 -12.04 2.56
C PRO A 198 17.78 -11.72 1.15
N ILE A 199 18.61 -11.10 0.30
CA ILE A 199 18.23 -10.74 -1.09
C ILE A 199 17.63 -11.92 -1.89
N PRO A 200 18.16 -13.16 -1.83
CA PRO A 200 17.59 -14.30 -2.58
C PRO A 200 16.15 -14.68 -2.17
N HIS A 201 15.68 -14.22 -1.01
CA HIS A 201 14.31 -14.44 -0.55
C HIS A 201 13.34 -13.37 -1.10
N GLY A 202 13.81 -12.31 -1.75
CA GLY A 202 12.91 -11.35 -2.38
C GLY A 202 12.55 -11.79 -3.80
N GLU A 203 11.30 -11.64 -4.24
CA GLU A 203 10.94 -11.82 -5.67
C GLU A 203 11.57 -10.72 -6.55
N PRO A 204 11.70 -10.90 -7.88
CA PRO A 204 12.13 -9.83 -8.80
C PRO A 204 11.34 -8.52 -8.58
N LEU A 205 12.01 -7.37 -8.68
CA LEU A 205 11.39 -6.08 -8.38
C LEU A 205 10.32 -5.76 -9.42
N GLN A 206 9.07 -5.57 -8.98
CA GLN A 206 7.96 -5.23 -9.86
C GLN A 206 7.73 -3.71 -9.85
N LEU A 207 7.92 -3.04 -10.99
CA LEU A 207 7.54 -1.64 -11.18
C LEU A 207 6.14 -1.55 -11.78
N LEU A 208 5.37 -0.57 -11.32
CA LEU A 208 3.98 -0.38 -11.71
C LEU A 208 3.66 1.09 -11.95
N ARG A 209 2.90 1.35 -13.00
CA ARG A 209 2.34 2.65 -13.34
C ARG A 209 0.81 2.59 -13.33
N TYR A 210 0.22 3.55 -12.64
CA TYR A 210 -1.22 3.77 -12.59
C TYR A 210 -1.53 5.12 -13.26
N PRO A 211 -2.21 5.13 -14.42
CA PRO A 211 -2.77 6.36 -14.99
C PRO A 211 -4.00 6.80 -14.18
N VAL A 212 -4.61 7.94 -14.55
CA VAL A 212 -5.90 8.37 -14.01
C VAL A 212 -6.94 7.23 -14.14
N GLY A 213 -7.67 6.96 -13.06
CA GLY A 213 -8.62 5.84 -12.94
C GLY A 213 -7.97 4.46 -12.74
N GLY A 214 -6.64 4.37 -12.81
CA GLY A 214 -5.89 3.17 -12.49
C GLY A 214 -5.97 2.87 -10.99
N GLU A 215 -6.22 1.61 -10.67
CA GLU A 215 -6.42 1.11 -9.31
C GLU A 215 -5.96 -0.35 -9.20
N TYR A 216 -5.93 -0.84 -7.95
CA TYR A 216 -5.90 -2.27 -7.66
C TYR A 216 -6.92 -2.53 -6.54
N GLU A 217 -7.94 -3.33 -6.87
CA GLU A 217 -8.94 -3.80 -5.91
C GLU A 217 -8.28 -4.46 -4.69
N PRO A 218 -8.94 -4.47 -3.51
CA PRO A 218 -8.31 -4.98 -2.31
C PRO A 218 -7.97 -6.47 -2.41
N HIS A 219 -6.79 -6.81 -1.93
CA HIS A 219 -6.23 -8.15 -2.03
C HIS A 219 -5.25 -8.41 -0.89
N HIS A 220 -4.88 -9.68 -0.77
CA HIS A 220 -3.74 -10.11 0.02
C HIS A 220 -2.55 -10.37 -0.89
N ASP A 221 -1.35 -10.06 -0.39
CA ASP A 221 -0.12 -10.41 -1.09
C ASP A 221 0.28 -11.87 -0.87
N TYR A 222 -0.08 -12.45 0.28
CA TYR A 222 0.16 -13.87 0.57
C TYR A 222 -0.66 -14.79 -0.35
N PHE A 223 -0.21 -16.03 -0.48
CA PHE A 223 -0.95 -17.07 -1.17
C PHE A 223 -1.89 -17.78 -0.19
N ASP A 224 -3.20 -17.62 -0.37
CA ASP A 224 -4.20 -18.20 0.54
C ASP A 224 -4.26 -19.73 0.37
N PRO A 225 -4.01 -20.52 1.44
CA PRO A 225 -4.06 -21.98 1.40
C PRO A 225 -5.41 -22.56 0.96
N ALA A 226 -6.51 -21.80 1.05
CA ALA A 226 -7.83 -22.22 0.58
C ALA A 226 -7.92 -22.33 -0.94
N PHE A 227 -7.02 -21.67 -1.68
CA PHE A 227 -7.03 -21.71 -3.14
C PHE A 227 -6.21 -22.87 -3.70
N PRO A 228 -6.74 -23.64 -4.67
CA PRO A 228 -6.09 -24.84 -5.19
C PRO A 228 -4.76 -24.53 -5.92
N GLY A 229 -4.63 -23.34 -6.52
CA GLY A 229 -3.39 -22.90 -7.18
C GLY A 229 -2.22 -22.62 -6.22
N THR A 230 -2.50 -22.43 -4.92
CA THR A 230 -1.51 -22.02 -3.92
C THR A 230 -0.39 -23.04 -3.74
N ALA A 231 -0.69 -24.34 -3.79
CA ALA A 231 0.31 -25.38 -3.60
C ALA A 231 1.49 -25.27 -4.57
N ALA A 232 1.24 -24.90 -5.84
CA ALA A 232 2.29 -24.70 -6.84
C ALA A 232 3.14 -23.46 -6.55
N LEU A 233 2.51 -22.36 -6.13
CA LEU A 233 3.17 -21.08 -5.81
C LEU A 233 4.08 -21.19 -4.58
N LEU A 234 3.71 -22.04 -3.62
CA LEU A 234 4.51 -22.29 -2.42
C LEU A 234 5.79 -23.11 -2.69
N GLN A 235 5.89 -23.82 -3.82
CA GLN A 235 7.06 -24.66 -4.11
C GLN A 235 8.34 -23.84 -4.27
N GLN A 236 8.25 -22.62 -4.80
CA GLN A 236 9.39 -21.74 -5.03
C GLN A 236 9.42 -20.61 -4.00
N GLY A 237 10.25 -20.73 -2.97
CA GLY A 237 10.39 -19.70 -1.94
C GLY A 237 9.33 -19.73 -0.83
N GLY A 238 8.37 -20.66 -0.87
CA GLY A 238 7.40 -20.85 0.23
C GLY A 238 6.28 -19.81 0.27
N GLN A 239 5.90 -19.30 1.44
CA GLN A 239 4.90 -18.22 1.59
C GLN A 239 5.56 -16.84 1.44
N ARG A 240 4.81 -15.84 0.98
CA ARG A 240 5.21 -14.43 1.09
C ARG A 240 5.01 -14.02 2.54
N ILE A 241 6.00 -13.37 3.14
CA ILE A 241 5.99 -13.04 4.57
C ILE A 241 5.77 -11.56 4.84
N ALA A 242 6.18 -10.72 3.88
CA ALA A 242 6.10 -9.27 3.99
C ALA A 242 6.18 -8.61 2.61
N THR A 243 5.71 -7.37 2.54
CA THR A 243 5.76 -6.55 1.33
C THR A 243 6.41 -5.21 1.61
N VAL A 244 7.22 -4.74 0.67
CA VAL A 244 7.70 -3.35 0.60
C VAL A 244 7.13 -2.71 -0.66
N ILE A 245 6.27 -1.70 -0.51
CA ILE A 245 5.78 -0.86 -1.60
C ILE A 245 6.50 0.48 -1.53
N VAL A 246 7.39 0.74 -2.49
CA VAL A 246 8.16 1.98 -2.62
C VAL A 246 7.45 2.92 -3.59
N TYR A 247 7.17 4.15 -3.17
CA TYR A 247 6.56 5.16 -4.04
C TYR A 247 7.65 5.86 -4.87
N LEU A 248 7.58 5.73 -6.19
CA LEU A 248 8.53 6.35 -7.12
C LEU A 248 8.03 7.71 -7.63
N HIS A 249 6.71 7.89 -7.68
CA HIS A 249 6.04 9.13 -8.05
C HIS A 249 4.64 9.17 -7.44
N GLU A 250 4.33 10.22 -6.69
CA GLU A 250 3.00 10.51 -6.18
C GLU A 250 2.08 11.13 -7.25
N PRO A 251 0.80 10.76 -7.30
CA PRO A 251 -0.17 11.48 -8.13
C PRO A 251 -0.51 12.84 -7.49
N ASP A 252 -1.08 13.74 -8.27
CA ASP A 252 -1.55 15.03 -7.76
C ASP A 252 -2.74 14.84 -6.80
N GLU A 253 -3.62 13.87 -7.10
CA GLU A 253 -4.76 13.47 -6.25
C GLU A 253 -5.05 11.96 -6.35
N GLY A 254 -5.49 11.37 -5.23
CA GLY A 254 -5.83 9.95 -5.14
C GLY A 254 -4.62 9.03 -4.91
N GLY A 255 -4.71 7.78 -5.37
CA GLY A 255 -3.58 6.84 -5.42
C GLY A 255 -3.02 6.32 -4.09
N GLY A 256 -3.70 6.55 -2.97
CA GLY A 256 -3.31 5.99 -1.67
C GLY A 256 -3.18 4.47 -1.65
N THR A 257 -2.42 3.94 -0.71
CA THR A 257 -2.46 2.51 -0.35
C THR A 257 -3.34 2.38 0.88
N CYS A 258 -4.53 1.80 0.71
CA CYS A 258 -5.54 1.70 1.77
C CYS A 258 -5.52 0.30 2.42
N PHE A 259 -5.51 0.26 3.75
CA PHE A 259 -5.66 -0.94 4.59
C PHE A 259 -6.98 -0.80 5.33
N PRO A 260 -8.09 -1.25 4.74
CA PRO A 260 -9.39 -0.87 5.25
C PRO A 260 -9.76 -1.54 6.59
N GLU A 261 -9.25 -2.75 6.87
CA GLU A 261 -9.42 -3.42 8.16
C GLU A 261 -8.72 -2.65 9.31
N LEU A 262 -7.81 -1.75 8.97
CA LEU A 262 -7.07 -0.89 9.89
C LEU A 262 -7.56 0.56 9.87
N GLU A 263 -8.57 0.87 9.05
CA GLU A 263 -9.03 2.24 8.79
C GLU A 263 -7.86 3.18 8.43
N LEU A 264 -6.84 2.65 7.74
CA LEU A 264 -5.59 3.33 7.45
C LEU A 264 -5.44 3.57 5.95
N SER A 265 -4.96 4.76 5.57
CA SER A 265 -4.53 5.04 4.21
C SER A 265 -3.17 5.73 4.19
N VAL A 266 -2.20 5.13 3.49
CA VAL A 266 -0.88 5.70 3.28
C VAL A 266 -0.87 6.49 1.97
N ARG A 267 -0.63 7.80 2.06
CA ARG A 267 -0.50 8.66 0.88
C ARG A 267 0.87 8.43 0.22
N PRO A 268 0.94 8.34 -1.12
CA PRO A 268 2.22 8.20 -1.82
C PRO A 268 3.08 9.44 -1.57
N ARG A 269 4.36 9.23 -1.26
CA ARG A 269 5.38 10.28 -1.25
C ARG A 269 6.64 9.71 -1.88
N ARG A 270 7.11 10.29 -2.97
CA ARG A 270 8.29 9.81 -3.71
C ARG A 270 9.47 9.57 -2.77
N GLY A 271 10.09 8.41 -2.93
CA GLY A 271 11.23 7.95 -2.13
C GLY A 271 10.86 7.27 -0.82
N SER A 272 9.62 7.40 -0.35
CA SER A 272 9.12 6.66 0.82
C SER A 272 8.59 5.27 0.44
N ALA A 273 8.39 4.43 1.44
CA ALA A 273 7.80 3.12 1.31
C ALA A 273 6.82 2.83 2.45
N VAL A 274 5.84 1.98 2.16
CA VAL A 274 5.09 1.27 3.21
C VAL A 274 5.58 -0.17 3.26
N TYR A 275 5.91 -0.61 4.47
CA TYR A 275 6.30 -1.96 4.80
C TYR A 275 5.23 -2.60 5.68
N PHE A 276 4.88 -3.86 5.43
CA PHE A 276 3.95 -4.60 6.29
C PHE A 276 4.22 -6.11 6.24
N GLU A 277 3.97 -6.78 7.36
CA GLU A 277 4.15 -8.23 7.53
C GLU A 277 2.82 -8.92 7.79
N TYR A 278 2.67 -10.14 7.28
CA TYR A 278 1.40 -10.87 7.34
C TYR A 278 1.57 -12.37 7.53
N HIS A 279 2.78 -12.84 7.86
CA HIS A 279 3.05 -14.24 8.16
C HIS A 279 3.92 -14.35 9.42
N ASN A 280 3.40 -15.00 10.46
CA ASN A 280 4.13 -15.17 11.72
C ASN A 280 4.84 -16.53 11.81
N ALA A 281 5.61 -16.75 12.87
CA ALA A 281 6.39 -17.94 13.13
C ALA A 281 5.53 -19.20 13.44
N ARG A 282 4.21 -19.04 13.57
CA ARG A 282 3.24 -20.14 13.72
C ARG A 282 2.54 -20.48 12.39
N ASP A 283 3.09 -20.02 11.27
CA ASP A 283 2.52 -20.15 9.92
C ASP A 283 1.08 -19.59 9.79
N GLN A 284 0.73 -18.61 10.64
CA GLN A 284 -0.56 -17.92 10.55
C GLN A 284 -0.45 -16.72 9.60
N LEU A 285 -1.56 -16.39 8.96
CA LEU A 285 -1.70 -15.26 8.04
C LEU A 285 -2.53 -14.13 8.66
N ASP A 286 -2.11 -12.88 8.48
CA ASP A 286 -2.85 -11.73 8.99
C ASP A 286 -3.84 -11.18 7.95
N ALA A 287 -5.12 -11.51 8.12
CA ALA A 287 -6.20 -11.01 7.27
C ALA A 287 -6.40 -9.48 7.36
N ARG A 288 -5.86 -8.81 8.39
CA ARG A 288 -5.98 -7.34 8.51
C ARG A 288 -5.03 -6.60 7.56
N CYS A 289 -4.06 -7.29 6.97
CA CYS A 289 -3.19 -6.76 5.92
C CYS A 289 -3.86 -6.74 4.53
N LEU A 290 -5.18 -6.93 4.44
CA LEU A 290 -5.95 -6.63 3.23
C LEU A 290 -5.63 -5.20 2.80
N HIS A 291 -5.25 -4.99 1.55
CA HIS A 291 -4.89 -3.66 1.08
C HIS A 291 -5.23 -3.43 -0.38
N ALA A 292 -5.40 -2.18 -0.75
CA ALA A 292 -5.75 -1.72 -2.10
C ALA A 292 -4.90 -0.55 -2.58
N GLY A 293 -4.74 -0.46 -3.89
CA GLY A 293 -4.27 0.74 -4.57
C GLY A 293 -5.48 1.60 -4.96
N MET A 294 -5.74 2.68 -4.22
CA MET A 294 -6.86 3.58 -4.49
C MET A 294 -6.76 4.20 -5.89
N PRO A 295 -7.89 4.56 -6.53
CA PRO A 295 -7.89 5.23 -7.82
C PRO A 295 -7.01 6.48 -7.84
N VAL A 296 -6.22 6.64 -8.90
CA VAL A 296 -5.58 7.93 -9.22
C VAL A 296 -6.65 8.86 -9.78
N LEU A 297 -6.85 10.01 -9.14
CA LEU A 297 -7.86 11.00 -9.57
C LEU A 297 -7.25 12.06 -10.49
N ARG A 298 -6.00 12.45 -10.23
CA ARG A 298 -5.24 13.38 -11.09
C ARG A 298 -3.75 13.05 -11.08
N GLY A 299 -3.09 13.25 -12.22
CA GLY A 299 -1.68 12.93 -12.41
C GLY A 299 -1.47 11.44 -12.70
N HIS A 300 -0.42 10.86 -12.15
CA HIS A 300 -0.12 9.44 -12.28
C HIS A 300 0.72 8.94 -11.10
N LYS A 301 0.57 7.66 -10.76
CA LYS A 301 1.30 7.01 -9.66
C LYS A 301 2.31 6.01 -10.22
N TRP A 302 3.51 6.01 -9.64
CA TRP A 302 4.50 4.94 -9.85
C TRP A 302 4.91 4.32 -8.54
N ILE A 303 4.98 2.99 -8.51
CA ILE A 303 5.52 2.23 -7.38
C ILE A 303 6.49 1.14 -7.84
N ALA A 304 7.37 0.74 -6.93
CA ALA A 304 8.11 -0.51 -7.01
C ALA A 304 7.71 -1.40 -5.83
N THR A 305 7.29 -2.62 -6.12
CA THR A 305 6.89 -3.62 -5.12
C THR A 305 7.97 -4.70 -5.02
N LYS A 306 8.35 -5.03 -3.78
CA LYS A 306 9.22 -6.15 -3.45
C LYS A 306 8.48 -7.06 -2.47
N TRP A 307 8.14 -8.26 -2.92
CA TRP A 307 7.60 -9.31 -2.05
C TRP A 307 8.76 -10.11 -1.44
N LEU A 308 8.67 -10.38 -0.15
CA LEU A 308 9.67 -11.15 0.62
C LEU A 308 9.12 -12.54 0.91
N ARG A 309 9.95 -13.57 0.77
CA ARG A 309 9.57 -14.99 0.82
C ARG A 309 10.18 -15.67 2.04
N GLN A 310 9.52 -16.71 2.56
CA GLN A 310 10.00 -17.45 3.73
C GLN A 310 11.33 -18.17 3.44
N ALA A 311 11.52 -18.62 2.20
CA ALA A 311 12.69 -19.38 1.74
C ALA A 311 13.29 -18.73 0.47
N PRO A 312 14.50 -19.12 0.06
CA PRO A 312 15.10 -18.62 -1.18
C PRO A 312 14.15 -18.80 -2.38
N TYR A 313 13.89 -17.70 -3.09
CA TYR A 313 13.07 -17.67 -4.30
C TYR A 313 13.91 -17.82 -5.56
N ALA A 314 15.10 -17.20 -5.56
CA ALA A 314 16.14 -17.50 -6.52
C ALA A 314 17.00 -18.65 -6.01
N ASN A 315 17.38 -19.56 -6.92
CA ASN A 315 18.45 -20.51 -6.64
C ASN A 315 19.74 -19.70 -6.43
N ALA A 316 20.37 -19.89 -5.27
CA ALA A 316 21.70 -19.35 -4.98
C ALA A 316 22.77 -19.97 -5.91
#